data_AF-E8QWH2-F1
#
_entry.id   AF-E8QWH2-F1
#
_cell.length_a   1.000
_cell.length_b   1.000
_cell.length_c   1.000
_cell.angle_alpha   90.00
_cell.angle_beta   90.00
_cell.angle_gamma   90.00
#
_symmetry.space_group_name_H-M   'P 1'
#
loop_
_entity.id
_entity.type
_entity.pdbx_description
1 polymer ?
#
loop_
_entity_poly.entity_id
_entity_poly.type
_entity_poly.pdbx_seq_one_letter_code
_entity_poly.pdbx_strand_id
1 'polypeptide(L)'
;MIPPPHAPEPIIEDWLNRHRALLSLALHAVGVPATILGALMLPIYVGACSLKLFGVALMLFLGGFALQFLAHALEGSEPGELAALKAWWRRRNRGRSEVVAEADSTGDSVERL
;
A
#
# COMPACT_ATOMS: atom_id res chain seq x y z
N MET A 1 -37.49 -2.62 19.25
CA MET A 1 -36.86 -1.34 18.90
C MET A 1 -35.55 -1.69 18.22
N ILE A 2 -35.38 -1.36 16.94
CA ILE A 2 -34.14 -1.65 16.20
C ILE A 2 -33.13 -0.59 16.64
N PRO A 3 -31.94 -0.97 17.16
CA PRO A 3 -30.92 0.00 17.51
C PRO A 3 -30.54 0.83 16.27
N PRO A 4 -30.25 2.13 16.42
CA PRO A 4 -29.83 2.96 15.30
C PRO A 4 -28.58 2.36 14.64
N PRO A 5 -28.44 2.46 13.31
CA PRO A 5 -27.27 1.95 12.61
C PRO A 5 -26.01 2.57 13.22
N HIS A 6 -25.02 1.72 13.50
CA HIS A 6 -23.73 2.18 13.99
C HIS A 6 -23.13 3.18 13.01
N ALA A 7 -22.50 4.24 13.53
CA ALA A 7 -21.72 5.15 12.69
C ALA A 7 -20.69 4.33 11.90
N PRO A 8 -20.51 4.60 10.60
CA PRO A 8 -19.53 3.89 9.81
C PRO A 8 -18.15 4.07 10.45
N GLU A 9 -17.43 2.96 10.59
CA GLU A 9 -16.06 3.00 11.08
C GLU A 9 -15.23 3.95 10.20
N PRO A 10 -14.31 4.75 10.77
CA PRO A 10 -13.54 5.74 10.01
C PRO A 10 -12.75 5.11 8.85
N ILE A 11 -12.42 3.82 8.94
CA ILE A 11 -11.84 3.04 7.83
C ILE A 11 -12.76 2.95 6.62
N ILE A 12 -14.06 2.78 6.84
CA ILE A 12 -15.06 2.61 5.79
C ILE A 12 -15.32 3.95 5.12
N GLU A 13 -15.43 5.03 5.89
CA GLU A 13 -15.57 6.40 5.34
C GLU A 13 -14.34 6.80 4.51
N ASP A 14 -13.13 6.52 5.01
CA ASP A 14 -11.89 6.82 4.30
C ASP A 14 -11.73 5.95 3.05
N TRP A 15 -12.26 4.72 3.06
CA TRP A 15 -12.33 3.87 1.87
C TRP A 15 -13.33 4.40 0.82
N LEU A 16 -14.54 4.76 1.24
CA LEU A 16 -15.60 5.32 0.38
C LEU A 16 -15.20 6.67 -0.23
N ASN A 17 -14.52 7.53 0.54
CA ASN A 17 -14.04 8.81 0.03
C ASN A 17 -12.95 8.67 -1.05
N ARG A 18 -12.20 7.56 -1.04
CA ARG A 18 -11.13 7.28 -2.02
C ARG A 18 -11.59 6.50 -3.26
N HIS A 19 -12.77 5.90 -3.23
CA HIS A 19 -13.34 5.09 -4.31
C HIS A 19 -14.75 5.57 -4.68
N ARG A 20 -14.87 6.82 -5.13
CA ARG A 20 -16.14 7.41 -5.57
C ARG A 20 -16.43 7.14 -7.05
N ALA A 21 -15.39 6.90 -7.85
CA ALA A 21 -15.49 6.65 -9.28
C ALA A 21 -15.70 5.15 -9.57
N LEU A 22 -16.80 4.84 -10.26
CA LEU A 22 -17.10 3.48 -10.73
C LEU A 22 -15.98 2.90 -11.61
N LEU A 23 -15.28 3.74 -12.37
CA LEU A 23 -14.15 3.31 -13.20
C LEU A 23 -12.98 2.80 -12.35
N SER A 24 -12.64 3.50 -11.27
CA SER A 24 -11.58 3.08 -10.35
C SER A 24 -11.94 1.78 -9.64
N LEU A 25 -13.19 1.64 -9.22
CA LEU A 25 -13.70 0.40 -8.64
C LEU A 25 -13.63 -0.77 -9.63
N ALA A 26 -14.02 -0.55 -10.89
CA ALA A 26 -13.97 -1.58 -11.93
C ALA A 26 -12.53 -2.01 -12.25
N LEU A 27 -11.61 -1.05 -12.35
CA LEU A 27 -10.19 -1.33 -12.57
C LEU A 27 -9.57 -2.08 -11.39
N HIS A 28 -9.94 -1.76 -10.15
CA HIS A 28 -9.53 -2.52 -8.97
C HIS A 28 -10.12 -3.93 -8.94
N ALA A 29 -11.40 -4.07 -9.29
CA ALA A 29 -12.10 -5.36 -9.32
C ALA A 29 -11.45 -6.35 -10.31
N VAL A 30 -10.78 -5.87 -11.36
CA VAL A 30 -10.00 -6.69 -12.29
C VAL A 30 -8.53 -6.79 -11.90
N GLY A 31 -7.92 -5.67 -11.49
CA GLY A 31 -6.49 -5.58 -11.18
C GLY A 31 -6.09 -6.38 -9.95
N VAL A 32 -6.89 -6.37 -8.89
CA VAL A 32 -6.60 -7.11 -7.64
C VAL A 32 -6.59 -8.63 -7.90
N PRO A 33 -7.64 -9.25 -8.48
CA PRO A 33 -7.61 -10.68 -8.78
C PRO A 33 -6.47 -11.06 -9.74
N ALA A 34 -6.19 -10.25 -10.76
CA ALA A 34 -5.09 -10.51 -11.69
C ALA A 34 -3.73 -10.52 -10.96
N THR A 35 -3.50 -9.55 -10.08
CA THR A 35 -2.25 -9.46 -9.32
C THR A 35 -2.06 -10.64 -8.38
N ILE A 36 -3.12 -11.00 -7.64
CA ILE A 36 -3.10 -12.15 -6.74
C ILE A 36 -2.84 -13.43 -7.53
N LEU A 37 -3.54 -13.62 -8.65
CA LEU A 37 -3.37 -14.81 -9.48
C LEU A 37 -1.95 -14.91 -10.04
N GLY A 38 -1.39 -13.80 -10.56
CA GLY A 38 -0.01 -13.75 -11.02
C GLY A 38 1.00 -14.11 -9.93
N ALA A 39 0.82 -13.56 -8.71
CA ALA A 39 1.66 -13.88 -7.56
C ALA A 39 1.57 -15.37 -7.16
N LEU A 40 0.36 -15.94 -7.12
CA LEU A 40 0.13 -17.36 -6.81
C LEU A 40 0.65 -18.32 -7.89
N MET A 41 0.80 -17.85 -9.13
CA MET A 41 1.38 -18.64 -10.22
C MET A 41 2.92 -18.69 -10.21
N LEU A 42 3.60 -17.78 -9.50
CA LEU A 42 5.07 -17.79 -9.42
C LEU A 42 5.65 -19.08 -8.80
N PRO A 43 5.13 -19.62 -7.68
CA PRO A 43 5.56 -20.92 -7.16
C PRO A 43 5.31 -22.08 -8.12
N ILE A 44 4.21 -22.04 -8.89
CA ILE A 44 3.88 -23.06 -9.89
C ILE A 44 4.92 -23.07 -11.01
N TYR A 45 5.38 -21.90 -11.45
CA TYR A 45 6.51 -21.80 -12.38
C TYR A 45 7.77 -22.45 -11.80
N VAL A 46 8.14 -22.16 -10.54
CA VAL A 46 9.35 -22.73 -9.92
C VAL A 46 9.31 -24.26 -9.95
N GLY A 47 8.13 -24.86 -9.75
CA GLY A 47 7.95 -26.31 -9.86
C GLY A 47 7.95 -26.84 -11.30
N ALA A 48 7.45 -26.07 -12.27
CA ALA A 48 7.27 -26.51 -13.66
C ALA A 48 8.40 -26.10 -14.62
N CYS A 49 9.33 -25.22 -14.22
CA CYS A 49 10.41 -24.65 -15.04
C CYS A 49 9.97 -24.10 -16.42
N SER A 50 8.71 -23.65 -16.53
CA SER A 50 8.13 -23.23 -17.80
C SER A 50 8.14 -21.71 -17.98
N LEU A 51 8.95 -21.22 -18.92
CA LEU A 51 9.06 -19.80 -19.26
C LEU A 51 7.73 -19.19 -19.73
N LYS A 52 6.84 -19.98 -20.36
CA LYS A 52 5.51 -19.52 -20.77
C LYS A 52 4.63 -19.22 -19.55
N LEU A 53 4.63 -20.12 -18.57
CA LEU A 53 3.91 -19.93 -17.31
C LEU A 53 4.47 -18.75 -16.53
N PHE A 54 5.80 -18.58 -16.51
CA PHE A 54 6.44 -17.41 -15.93
C PHE A 54 5.99 -16.11 -16.60
N GLY A 55 5.99 -16.05 -17.94
CA GLY A 55 5.53 -14.88 -18.68
C GLY A 55 4.07 -14.51 -18.39
N VAL A 56 3.17 -15.51 -18.33
CA VAL A 56 1.76 -15.30 -17.95
C VAL A 56 1.64 -14.80 -16.51
N ALA A 57 2.33 -15.43 -15.56
CA ALA A 57 2.33 -15.03 -14.16
C ALA A 57 2.82 -13.60 -13.98
N LEU A 58 3.93 -13.25 -14.65
CA LEU A 58 4.51 -11.92 -14.61
C LEU A 58 3.58 -10.87 -15.23
N MET A 59 2.93 -11.18 -16.36
CA MET A 59 1.99 -10.27 -17.02
C MET A 59 0.74 -10.05 -16.18
N LEU A 60 0.18 -11.10 -15.57
CA LEU A 60 -0.94 -10.98 -14.64
C LEU A 60 -0.57 -10.15 -13.42
N PHE A 61 0.61 -10.39 -12.85
CA PHE A 61 1.11 -9.66 -11.70
C PHE A 61 1.32 -8.18 -12.02
N LEU A 62 2.19 -7.87 -12.99
CA LEU A 62 2.54 -6.49 -13.33
C LEU A 62 1.40 -5.74 -13.99
N GLY A 63 0.64 -6.40 -14.87
CA GLY A 63 -0.52 -5.80 -15.53
C GLY A 63 -1.66 -5.52 -14.56
N GLY A 64 -1.96 -6.47 -13.67
CA GLY A 64 -2.93 -6.26 -12.60
C GLY A 64 -2.51 -5.16 -11.62
N PHE A 65 -1.22 -5.09 -11.31
CA PHE A 65 -0.65 -4.05 -10.45
C PHE A 65 -0.74 -2.67 -11.11
N ALA A 66 -0.36 -2.57 -12.38
CA ALA A 66 -0.46 -1.33 -13.15
C ALA A 66 -1.91 -0.84 -13.28
N LEU A 67 -2.88 -1.74 -13.45
CA LEU A 67 -4.31 -1.40 -13.50
C LEU A 67 -4.80 -0.75 -12.19
N GLN A 68 -4.32 -1.21 -11.03
CA GLN A 68 -4.65 -0.60 -9.74
C GLN A 68 -4.04 0.79 -9.59
N PHE A 69 -2.78 0.97 -10.00
CA PHE A 69 -2.15 2.30 -10.02
C PHE A 69 -2.85 3.25 -10.98
N LEU A 70 -3.27 2.76 -12.15
CA LEU A 70 -4.01 3.55 -13.12
C LEU A 70 -5.38 3.97 -12.57
N ALA A 71 -6.08 3.08 -11.86
CA ALA A 71 -7.33 3.40 -11.18
C ALA A 71 -7.17 4.57 -10.19
N HIS A 72 -6.13 4.52 -9.35
CA HIS A 72 -5.78 5.60 -8.42
C HIS A 72 -5.37 6.88 -9.14
N ALA A 73 -4.56 6.79 -10.20
CA ALA A 73 -4.13 7.94 -10.98
C ALA A 73 -5.30 8.66 -11.66
N LEU A 74 -6.29 7.91 -12.18
CA LEU A 74 -7.49 8.45 -12.80
C LEU A 74 -8.45 9.08 -11.77
N GLU A 75 -8.50 8.54 -10.56
CA GLU A 75 -9.31 9.09 -9.47
C GLU A 75 -8.60 10.23 -8.71
N GLY A 76 -7.29 10.39 -8.90
CA GLY A 76 -6.48 11.38 -8.17
C GLY A 76 -6.26 11.02 -6.70
N SER A 77 -6.50 9.76 -6.31
CA SER A 77 -6.32 9.27 -4.94
C SER A 77 -4.92 8.67 -4.76
N GLU A 78 -4.36 8.80 -3.55
CA GLU A 78 -3.01 8.26 -3.25
C GLU A 78 -3.09 6.72 -3.12
N PRO A 79 -2.26 5.96 -3.86
CA PRO A 79 -2.21 4.51 -3.74
C PRO A 79 -1.83 4.06 -2.32
N GLY A 80 -2.42 2.95 -1.88
CA GLY A 80 -2.17 2.40 -0.55
C GLY A 80 -0.68 2.12 -0.28
N GLU A 81 0.09 1.67 -1.28
CA GLU A 81 1.53 1.41 -1.08
C GLU A 81 2.33 2.69 -0.87
N LEU A 82 2.00 3.77 -1.58
CA LEU A 82 2.64 5.08 -1.41
C LEU A 82 2.33 5.67 -0.04
N ALA A 83 1.06 5.59 0.39
CA ALA A 83 0.65 6.01 1.72
C ALA A 83 1.37 5.21 2.82
N ALA A 84 1.49 3.89 2.66
CA ALA A 84 2.22 3.01 3.56
C ALA A 84 3.73 3.33 3.58
N LEU A 85 4.34 3.53 2.42
CA LEU A 85 5.76 3.89 2.29
C LEU A 85 6.05 5.25 2.95
N LYS A 86 5.18 6.24 2.74
CA LYS A 86 5.28 7.56 3.36
C LYS A 86 5.06 7.50 4.87
N ALA A 87 4.15 6.65 5.35
CA ALA A 87 3.97 6.39 6.78
C ALA A 87 5.22 5.74 7.39
N TRP A 88 5.78 4.73 6.74
CA TRP A 88 7.02 4.08 7.15
C TRP A 88 8.20 5.05 7.18
N TRP A 89 8.37 5.86 6.14
CA TRP A 89 9.42 6.87 6.03
C TRP A 89 9.35 7.90 7.17
N ARG A 90 8.14 8.41 7.46
CA ARG A 90 7.92 9.35 8.57
C ARG A 90 8.30 8.77 9.93
N ARG A 91 7.94 7.51 10.19
CA ARG A 91 8.31 6.80 11.43
C ARG A 91 9.82 6.67 11.56
N ARG A 92 10.50 6.27 10.49
CA ARG A 92 11.97 6.15 10.45
C ARG A 92 12.67 7.47 10.75
N ASN A 93 12.21 8.57 10.16
CA ASN A 93 12.83 9.87 10.37
C ASN A 93 12.60 10.45 11.77
N ARG A 94 11.44 10.18 12.40
CA ARG A 94 11.16 10.62 13.78
C ARG A 94 12.14 10.00 14.77
N GLY A 95 12.37 8.69 14.71
CA GLY A 95 13.33 8.02 15.60
C GLY A 95 14.77 8.55 15.43
N ARG A 96 15.15 8.95 14.21
CA ARG A 96 16.44 9.62 13.98
C ARG A 96 16.52 10.99 14.65
N SER A 97 15.45 11.79 14.60
CA SER A 97 15.42 13.11 15.25
C SER A 97 15.49 13.00 16.79
N GLU A 98 14.83 11.99 17.37
CA GLU A 98 14.87 11.73 18.82
C GLU A 98 16.28 11.32 19.28
N VAL A 99 16.96 10.43 18.56
CA VAL A 99 18.34 10.02 18.86
C VAL A 99 19.32 11.19 18.77
N VAL A 100 19.17 12.06 17.76
CA VAL A 100 20.02 13.26 17.61
C VAL A 100 19.76 14.25 18.75
N ALA A 101 18.51 14.47 19.13
CA ALA A 101 18.16 15.36 20.24
C ALA A 101 18.71 14.86 21.58
N GLU A 102 18.69 13.54 21.82
CA GLU A 102 19.24 12.94 23.04
C GLU A 102 20.77 13.05 23.10
N ALA A 103 21.45 12.84 21.96
CA ALA A 103 22.90 13.01 21.87
C ALA A 103 23.33 14.47 22.14
N ASP A 104 22.56 15.45 21.63
CA ASP A 104 22.83 16.88 21.83
C ASP A 104 22.63 17.30 23.30
N SER A 105 21.56 16.80 23.95
CA SER A 105 21.31 17.05 25.38
C SER A 105 22.36 16.42 26.30
N THR A 106 22.94 15.29 25.89
CA THR A 106 24.00 14.61 26.64
C THR A 106 25.34 15.35 26.47
N GLY A 107 25.63 15.86 25.27
CA GLY A 107 26.82 16.67 25.00
C GLY A 107 26.85 17.98 25.80
N ASP A 108 25.74 18.73 25.81
CA ASP A 108 25.61 19.98 26.57
C ASP A 108 25.71 19.77 28.10
N SER A 109 25.42 18.55 28.58
CA SER A 109 25.58 18.19 30.00
C SER A 109 27.04 17.89 30.37
N VAL A 110 27.85 17.38 29.44
CA VAL A 110 29.27 17.05 29.67
C VAL A 110 30.15 18.30 29.58
N GLU A 111 29.81 19.28 28.73
CA GLU A 111 30.58 20.54 28.59
C GLU A 111 30.38 21.53 29.75
N ARG A 112 29.40 21.29 30.63
CA ARG A 112 29.07 22.16 31.80
C ARG A 112 29.68 21.70 33.13
N LEU A 113 30.53 20.67 33.14
CA LEU A 113 31.28 20.17 34.30
C LEU A 113 32.76 20.56 34.20
#